data_AF-A0A8J3PJ10-F1
#
_entry.id   AF-A0A8J3PJ10-F1
#
_cell.length_a   1.000
_cell.length_b   1.000
_cell.length_c   1.000
_cell.angle_alpha   90.00
_cell.angle_beta   90.00
_cell.angle_gamma   90.00
#
_symmetry.space_group_name_H-M   'P 1'
#
loop_
_entity.id
_entity.type
_entity.pdbx_description
1 polymer ?
#
loop_
_entity_poly.entity_id
_entity_poly.type
_entity_poly.pdbx_seq_one_letter_code
_entity_poly.pdbx_strand_id
1 'polypeptide(L)' 'MEPVDIARIKATHKPRPWWRACRVTTGCTCGAKRWPCDALLVARDAESRANQPNVEARVRVIINRKYGRYPS' A
#
# COMPACT_ATOMS: atom_id res chain seq x y z
N MET A 1 2.46 8.66 10.48
CA MET A 1 1.15 8.00 10.38
C MET A 1 1.33 6.66 11.04
N GLU A 2 0.57 6.41 12.08
CA GLU A 2 0.79 5.22 12.91
C GLU A 2 0.20 3.97 12.23
N PRO A 3 0.72 2.76 12.53
CA PRO A 3 0.18 1.52 11.98
C PRO A 3 -1.32 1.34 12.25
N VAL A 4 -1.80 1.82 13.39
CA VAL A 4 -3.22 1.81 13.76
C VAL A 4 -4.08 2.68 12.82
N ASP A 5 -3.54 3.80 12.35
CA ASP A 5 -4.23 4.69 11.40
C ASP A 5 -4.32 4.03 10.02
N ILE A 6 -3.22 3.42 9.56
CA ILE A 6 -3.18 2.67 8.30
C ILE A 6 -4.21 1.54 8.33
N ALA A 7 -4.26 0.77 9.43
CA ALA A 7 -5.22 -0.31 9.60
C ALA A 7 -6.67 0.21 9.60
N ARG A 8 -6.95 1.30 10.32
CA ARG A 8 -8.28 1.93 10.35
C ARG A 8 -8.70 2.41 8.96
N ILE A 9 -7.82 3.08 8.22
CA ILE A 9 -8.10 3.57 6.86
C ILE A 9 -8.39 2.40 5.92
N LYS A 10 -7.57 1.35 5.93
CA LYS A 10 -7.79 0.16 5.09
C LYS A 10 -9.10 -0.56 5.44
N ALA A 11 -9.47 -0.62 6.72
CA ALA A 11 -10.70 -1.27 7.16
C ALA A 11 -11.96 -0.50 6.74
N THR A 12 -11.88 0.83 6.72
CA THR A 12 -13.04 1.71 6.49
C THR A 12 -13.16 2.19 5.04
N HIS A 13 -12.09 2.19 4.24
CA HIS A 13 -12.07 2.64 2.85
C HIS A 13 -12.09 1.46 1.86
N LYS A 14 -13.29 0.94 1.58
CA LYS A 14 -13.54 -0.19 0.69
C LYS A 14 -14.23 0.25 -0.61
N PRO A 15 -14.14 -0.52 -1.70
CA PRO A 15 -14.97 -0.28 -2.88
C PRO A 15 -16.45 -0.48 -2.51
N ARG A 16 -17.35 0.34 -3.06
CA ARG A 16 -18.79 0.26 -2.71
C ARG A 16 -19.44 -0.98 -3.38
N PRO A 17 -20.04 -1.90 -2.61
CA PRO A 17 -20.49 -3.20 -3.13
C PRO A 17 -21.74 -3.15 -4.02
N TRP A 18 -22.46 -2.03 -4.08
CA TRP A 18 -23.62 -1.86 -4.96
C TRP A 18 -23.22 -1.42 -6.38
N TRP A 19 -21.94 -1.11 -6.61
CA TRP A 19 -21.37 -0.83 -7.94
C TRP A 19 -20.83 -2.11 -8.61
N ARG A 20 -21.42 -3.27 -8.34
CA ARG A 20 -21.02 -4.58 -8.91
C ARG A 20 -21.05 -4.65 -10.44
N ALA A 21 -21.69 -3.69 -11.12
CA ALA A 21 -21.77 -3.59 -12.58
C ALA A 21 -20.79 -2.58 -13.20
N CYS A 22 -20.14 -1.72 -12.42
CA CYS A 22 -19.16 -0.76 -12.92
C CYS A 22 -17.76 -1.22 -12.50
N ARG A 23 -16.78 -1.06 -13.41
CA ARG A 23 -15.36 -1.34 -13.10
C ARG A 23 -15.02 -0.79 -11.70
N VAL A 24 -14.27 -1.59 -10.93
CA VAL A 24 -13.89 -1.42 -9.51
C VAL A 24 -13.23 -0.06 -9.19
N THR A 25 -13.06 0.81 -10.19
CA THR A 25 -12.52 2.17 -10.10
C THR A 25 -13.51 3.20 -9.55
N THR A 26 -14.78 2.82 -9.32
CA THR A 26 -15.85 3.76 -8.91
C THR A 26 -16.31 3.54 -7.48
N GLY A 27 -16.33 4.64 -6.71
CA GLY A 27 -16.95 4.70 -5.38
C GLY A 27 -16.13 4.07 -4.25
N CYS A 28 -15.84 4.86 -3.22
CA CYS A 28 -15.37 4.37 -1.92
C CYS A 28 -16.45 4.53 -0.84
N THR A 29 -16.45 3.65 0.16
CA THR A 29 -17.34 3.71 1.33
C THR A 29 -17.23 5.03 2.11
N CYS A 30 -16.09 5.73 2.02
CA CYS A 30 -15.92 7.07 2.59
C CYS A 30 -16.66 8.20 1.83
N GLY A 31 -17.38 7.89 0.75
CA GLY A 31 -18.09 8.86 -0.08
C GLY A 31 -17.30 9.38 -1.28
N ALA A 32 -16.02 9.03 -1.40
CA ALA A 32 -15.22 9.41 -2.57
C ALA A 32 -15.77 8.80 -3.87
N LYS A 33 -15.76 9.59 -4.95
CA LYS A 33 -16.28 9.16 -6.27
C LYS A 33 -15.44 8.07 -6.93
N ARG A 34 -14.15 7.97 -6.58
CA ARG A 34 -13.20 7.02 -7.16
C ARG A 34 -12.65 6.10 -6.08
N TRP A 35 -12.35 4.88 -6.50
CA TRP A 35 -11.58 3.92 -5.72
C TRP A 35 -10.32 3.50 -6.50
N PRO A 36 -9.14 3.43 -5.87
CA PRO A 36 -8.81 3.84 -4.50
C PRO A 36 -9.04 5.35 -4.28
N CYS A 37 -9.46 5.74 -3.07
CA CYS A 37 -9.55 7.15 -2.68
C CYS A 37 -8.22 7.65 -2.09
N ASP A 38 -8.04 8.97 -2.00
CA ASP A 38 -6.77 9.60 -1.58
C ASP A 38 -6.29 9.15 -0.21
N ALA A 39 -7.18 9.03 0.78
CA ALA A 39 -6.82 8.51 2.11
C ALA A 39 -6.22 7.10 2.05
N LEU A 40 -6.78 6.22 1.19
CA LEU A 40 -6.29 4.87 1.00
C LEU A 40 -4.94 4.85 0.28
N LEU A 41 -4.73 5.77 -0.68
CA LEU A 41 -3.43 5.96 -1.34
C LEU A 41 -2.36 6.42 -0.33
N VAL A 42 -2.67 7.42 0.49
CA VAL A 42 -1.77 7.92 1.54
C VAL A 42 -1.42 6.82 2.53
N ALA A 43 -2.38 6.01 2.97
CA ALA A 43 -2.13 4.88 3.87
C ALA A 43 -1.24 3.81 3.22
N ARG A 44 -1.44 3.52 1.93
CA ARG A 44 -0.57 2.60 1.17
C ARG A 44 0.84 3.15 1.05
N ASP A 45 1.01 4.44 0.78
CA ASP A 45 2.33 5.06 0.66
C ASP A 45 3.07 5.10 2.00
N ALA A 46 2.36 5.38 3.09
CA ALA A 46 2.91 5.34 4.44
C ALA A 46 3.40 3.93 4.80
N GLU A 47 2.60 2.90 4.53
CA GLU A 47 3.00 1.50 4.74
C GLU A 47 4.20 1.12 3.86
N SER A 48 4.21 1.55 2.60
CA SER A 48 5.31 1.25 1.67
C SER A 48 6.62 1.87 2.17
N ARG A 49 6.59 3.13 2.62
CA ARG A 49 7.74 3.80 3.24
C ARG A 49 8.20 3.10 4.51
N ALA A 50 7.27 2.66 5.37
CA ALA A 50 7.61 1.93 6.58
C ALA A 50 8.27 0.57 6.29
N ASN A 51 7.87 -0.09 5.20
CA ASN A 51 8.44 -1.38 4.80
C ASN A 51 9.72 -1.26 3.97
N GLN A 52 10.09 -0.06 3.51
CA GLN A 52 11.26 0.19 2.66
C GLN A 52 12.57 -0.43 3.21
N PRO A 53 12.90 -0.31 4.51
CA PRO A 53 14.14 -0.91 5.06
C PRO A 53 14.17 -2.44 4.94
N ASN A 54 13.02 -3.11 5.09
CA ASN A 54 12.92 -4.56 4.93
C ASN A 54 13.10 -4.97 3.46
N VAL A 55 12.55 -4.17 2.53
CA VAL A 55 12.75 -4.37 1.10
C VAL A 55 14.23 -4.21 0.75
N GLU A 56 14.88 -3.15 1.21
CA GLU A 56 16.31 -2.91 0.99
C GLU A 56 17.18 -4.02 1.56
N ALA A 57 16.89 -4.50 2.77
CA ALA A 57 17.58 -5.64 3.36
C ALA A 57 17.44 -6.91 2.50
N ARG A 58 16.23 -7.20 2.01
CA ARG A 58 15.98 -8.35 1.11
C ARG A 58 16.70 -8.21 -0.22
N VAL A 59 16.68 -7.02 -0.82
CA VAL A 59 17.39 -6.72 -2.07
C VAL A 59 18.89 -6.92 -1.86
N ARG A 60 19.45 -6.43 -0.75
CA ARG A 60 20.86 -6.61 -0.42
C ARG A 60 21.26 -8.08 -0.29
N VAL A 61 20.43 -8.90 0.34
CA VAL A 61 20.65 -10.36 0.43
C VAL A 61 20.65 -11.01 -0.96
N ILE A 62 19.69 -10.65 -1.82
CA ILE A 62 19.60 -11.17 -3.20
C ILE A 62 20.85 -10.80 -3.99
N ILE A 63 21.25 -9.53 -3.91
CA ILE A 63 22.44 -9.01 -4.57
C ILE A 63 23.69 -9.75 -4.09
N ASN A 64 23.89 -9.88 -2.77
CA ASN A 64 25.05 -10.55 -2.21
C ASN A 64 25.12 -12.03 -2.61
N ARG A 65 23.97 -12.71 -2.73
CA ARG A 65 23.89 -14.09 -3.20
C ARG A 65 24.25 -14.21 -4.68
N LYS A 66 23.86 -13.24 -5.51
CA LYS A 66 24.03 -13.30 -6.97
C LYS A 66 25.41 -12.83 -7.44
N TYR A 67 26.01 -11.88 -6.73
CA TYR A 67 27.22 -11.19 -7.17
C TYR A 67 28.40 -11.27 -6.18
N GLY A 68 28.26 -12.00 -5.07
CA GLY A 68 29.22 -11.95 -3.97
C GLY A 68 29.07 -10.68 -3.12
N ARG A 69 29.98 -10.45 -2.16
CA ARG A 69 29.93 -9.29 -1.27
C ARG A 69 30.11 -8.01 -2.11
N TYR A 70 29.10 -7.12 -2.11
CA TYR A 70 29.24 -5.80 -2.75
C TYR A 70 30.51 -5.11 -2.22
N PRO A 71 31.42 -4.62 -3.08
CA PRO A 71 32.51 -3.78 -2.61
C PRO A 71 31.87 -2.53 -1.99
N SER A 72 32.22 -2.29 -0.72
CA SER A 72 31.84 -1.13 0.08
C SER A 72 32.37 0.17 -0.50
#